data_AF-A0A926Y6C8-F1
#
_entry.id   AF-A0A926Y6C8-F1
#
_cell.length_a   1.000
_cell.length_b   1.000
_cell.length_c   1.000
_cell.angle_alpha   90.00
_cell.angle_beta   90.00
_cell.angle_gamma   90.00
#
_symmetry.space_group_name_H-M   'P 1'
#
loop_
_entity.id
_entity.type
_entity.pdbx_description
1 polymer ?
#
loop_
_entity_poly.entity_id
_entity_poly.type
_entity_poly.pdbx_seq_one_letter_code
_entity_poly.pdbx_strand_id
1 'polypeptide(L)'
;MTPKKDDKPSMFKSLLSQARSKDKEPQEEFTQEAAQPEGTLSDTVEHRKPGRPRGRRSNPDYTQISAYIPLDLLLEVQSELLNERKSKRQRRSTDVSSLVEQLLQKWVNERNTQE
;
A
#
# COMPACT_ATOMS: atom_id res chain seq x y z
N MET A 1 -56.19 -28.65 -5.04
CA MET A 1 -54.87 -28.79 -5.68
C MET A 1 -54.38 -27.41 -6.10
N THR A 2 -53.32 -26.88 -5.48
CA THR A 2 -52.64 -25.66 -5.96
C THR A 2 -51.25 -26.05 -6.48
N PRO A 3 -50.82 -25.58 -7.67
CA PRO A 3 -49.53 -25.96 -8.24
C PRO A 3 -48.37 -25.23 -7.53
N LYS A 4 -47.27 -25.96 -7.32
CA LYS A 4 -46.00 -25.48 -6.74
C LYS A 4 -45.36 -24.44 -7.66
N LYS A 5 -44.90 -23.33 -7.09
CA LYS A 5 -44.07 -22.31 -7.78
C LYS A 5 -42.70 -22.92 -8.09
N ASP A 6 -42.30 -22.85 -9.36
CA ASP A 6 -40.98 -23.25 -9.82
C ASP A 6 -39.89 -22.35 -9.24
N ASP A 7 -38.93 -22.96 -8.54
CA ASP A 7 -37.70 -22.35 -8.04
C ASP A 7 -36.78 -21.99 -9.21
N LYS A 8 -36.96 -20.78 -9.76
CA LYS A 8 -35.96 -20.20 -10.66
C LYS A 8 -34.75 -19.78 -9.81
N PRO A 9 -33.53 -20.29 -10.06
CA PRO A 9 -32.37 -19.91 -9.29
C PRO A 9 -32.09 -18.42 -9.50
N SER A 10 -32.03 -17.69 -8.38
CA SER A 10 -31.64 -16.27 -8.34
C SER A 10 -30.38 -16.04 -9.16
N MET A 11 -30.38 -14.99 -9.99
CA MET A 11 -29.25 -14.54 -10.83
C MET A 11 -27.93 -14.49 -10.05
N PHE A 12 -28.01 -14.22 -8.75
CA PHE A 12 -26.87 -14.20 -7.84
C PHE A 12 -26.21 -15.58 -7.67
N LYS A 13 -26.98 -16.67 -7.60
CA LYS A 13 -26.45 -18.04 -7.52
C LYS A 13 -25.71 -18.44 -8.79
N SER A 14 -26.19 -17.96 -9.95
CA SER A 14 -25.53 -18.17 -11.25
C SER A 14 -24.17 -17.46 -11.34
N LEU A 15 -24.09 -16.21 -10.88
CA LEU A 15 -22.84 -15.46 -10.85
C LEU A 15 -21.82 -16.06 -9.87
N LEU A 16 -22.29 -16.54 -8.70
CA LEU A 16 -21.42 -17.12 -7.68
C LEU A 16 -20.84 -18.48 -8.09
N SER A 17 -21.61 -19.32 -8.81
CA SER A 17 -21.09 -20.58 -9.35
C SER A 17 -20.09 -20.34 -10.49
N GLN A 18 -20.30 -19.30 -11.30
CA GLN A 18 -19.39 -18.93 -12.38
C GLN A 18 -18.03 -18.45 -11.85
N ALA A 19 -18.00 -17.73 -10.73
CA ALA A 19 -16.76 -17.33 -10.07
C ALA A 19 -15.96 -18.52 -9.55
N ARG A 20 -16.63 -19.50 -8.90
CA ARG A 20 -15.96 -20.71 -8.37
C ARG A 20 -15.43 -21.65 -9.44
N SER A 21 -15.96 -21.57 -10.65
CA SER A 21 -15.55 -22.45 -11.76
C SER A 21 -14.30 -21.93 -12.49
N LYS A 22 -13.84 -20.72 -12.17
CA LYS A 22 -12.71 -20.08 -12.85
C LYS A 22 -11.36 -20.37 -12.19
N ASP A 23 -11.36 -21.04 -11.03
CA ASP A 23 -10.15 -21.39 -10.27
C ASP A 23 -9.67 -22.83 -10.51
N LYS A 24 -10.03 -23.45 -11.64
CA LYS A 24 -9.44 -24.74 -12.03
C LYS A 24 -8.08 -24.49 -12.70
N GLU A 25 -7.04 -24.51 -11.86
CA GLU A 25 -5.62 -24.35 -12.16
C GLU A 25 -5.13 -25.20 -13.35
N PRO A 26 -4.23 -24.65 -14.17
CA PRO A 26 -3.03 -25.34 -14.63
C PRO A 26 -1.89 -25.05 -13.65
N GLN A 27 -1.39 -26.10 -13.01
CA GLN A 27 -0.11 -26.08 -12.28
C GLN A 27 1.03 -25.87 -13.27
N GLU A 28 1.78 -24.78 -13.13
CA GLU A 28 3.09 -24.60 -13.78
C GLU A 28 4.14 -24.21 -12.72
N GLU A 29 4.79 -25.27 -12.25
CA GLU A 29 6.20 -25.41 -11.88
C GLU A 29 6.97 -24.19 -11.34
N PHE A 30 7.23 -24.26 -10.03
CA PHE A 30 8.38 -23.64 -9.37
C PHE A 30 9.69 -24.03 -10.07
N THR A 31 10.38 -23.07 -10.67
CA THR A 31 11.83 -23.17 -10.91
C THR A 31 12.51 -22.04 -10.14
N GLN A 32 13.19 -22.42 -9.05
CA GLN A 32 14.15 -21.58 -8.35
C GLN A 32 15.44 -21.55 -9.18
N GLU A 33 15.87 -20.37 -9.60
CA GLU A 33 17.25 -20.19 -10.04
C GLU A 33 17.81 -18.92 -9.40
N ALA A 34 18.58 -19.14 -8.35
CA ALA A 34 19.33 -18.13 -7.63
C ALA A 34 20.56 -17.74 -8.45
N ALA A 35 20.47 -16.62 -9.17
CA ALA A 35 21.64 -15.94 -9.71
C ALA A 35 22.05 -14.82 -8.73
N GLN A 36 23.05 -15.11 -7.89
CA GLN A 36 23.83 -14.07 -7.22
C GLN A 36 24.64 -13.32 -8.28
N PRO A 37 24.79 -11.99 -8.16
CA PRO A 37 26.00 -11.34 -8.63
C PRO A 37 26.81 -10.85 -7.43
N GLU A 38 27.83 -11.63 -7.07
CA GLU A 38 28.96 -11.13 -6.30
C GLU A 38 29.74 -10.08 -7.11
N GLY A 39 29.95 -8.92 -6.50
CA GLY A 39 31.15 -8.11 -6.64
C GLY A 39 31.43 -7.40 -7.97
N THR A 40 31.18 -6.08 -8.00
CA THR A 40 32.26 -5.08 -8.20
C THR A 40 31.73 -3.70 -7.83
N LEU A 41 32.35 -3.08 -6.83
CA LEU A 41 32.18 -1.68 -6.47
C LEU A 41 32.90 -0.83 -7.52
N SER A 42 32.20 -0.46 -8.59
CA SER A 42 32.62 0.65 -9.44
C SER A 42 31.92 1.92 -8.98
N ASP A 43 32.64 2.75 -8.22
CA ASP A 43 32.33 4.16 -7.99
C ASP A 43 32.42 4.92 -9.31
N THR A 44 31.40 4.74 -10.14
CA THR A 44 30.99 5.71 -11.12
C THR A 44 29.59 6.08 -10.72
N VAL A 45 29.45 7.25 -10.09
CA VAL A 45 28.17 7.96 -10.02
C VAL A 45 27.82 8.33 -11.45
N GLU A 46 27.33 7.35 -12.21
CA GLU A 46 26.54 7.63 -13.39
C GLU A 46 25.37 8.45 -12.86
N HIS A 47 25.40 9.75 -13.14
CA HIS A 47 24.24 10.61 -13.06
C HIS A 47 23.20 9.96 -13.97
N ARG A 48 22.35 9.11 -13.38
CA ARG A 48 21.22 8.50 -14.08
C ARG A 48 20.50 9.65 -14.75
N LYS A 49 20.54 9.66 -16.09
CA LYS A 49 19.84 10.67 -16.88
C LYS A 49 18.45 10.73 -16.30
N PRO A 50 17.95 11.91 -15.90
CA PRO A 50 16.61 11.98 -15.36
C PRO A 50 15.72 11.32 -16.41
N GLY A 51 15.08 10.22 -16.01
CA GLY A 51 14.05 9.60 -16.82
C GLY A 51 12.91 10.60 -17.01
N ARG A 52 11.74 10.12 -17.42
CA ARG A 52 10.52 10.93 -17.61
C ARG A 52 10.49 12.21 -16.74
N PRO A 53 10.39 13.42 -17.35
CA PRO A 53 10.39 14.67 -16.60
C PRO A 53 9.34 14.60 -15.50
N ARG A 54 9.68 15.18 -14.33
CA ARG A 54 8.81 15.24 -13.15
C ARG A 54 7.39 15.56 -13.61
N GLY A 55 6.52 14.54 -13.55
CA GLY A 55 5.23 14.61 -14.20
C GLY A 55 4.36 15.69 -13.58
N ARG A 56 3.30 16.09 -14.30
CA ARG A 56 2.30 17.11 -13.89
C ARG A 56 1.69 16.94 -12.48
N ARG A 57 1.96 15.83 -11.79
CA ARG A 57 1.44 15.48 -10.45
C ARG A 57 2.47 15.52 -9.32
N SER A 58 3.76 15.71 -9.60
CA SER A 58 4.76 15.89 -8.53
C SER A 58 4.79 17.34 -8.09
N ASN A 59 4.34 17.62 -6.85
CA ASN A 59 4.48 18.93 -6.25
C ASN A 59 5.96 19.21 -5.95
N PRO A 60 6.57 20.33 -6.43
CA PRO A 60 7.97 20.66 -6.14
C PRO A 60 8.27 20.85 -4.64
N ASP A 61 7.27 21.18 -3.82
CA ASP A 61 7.45 21.44 -2.39
C ASP A 61 7.65 20.16 -1.56
N TYR A 62 7.33 19.00 -2.14
CA TYR A 62 7.41 17.71 -1.46
C TYR A 62 8.51 16.83 -2.04
N THR A 63 9.30 16.23 -1.14
CA THR A 63 10.30 15.22 -1.49
C THR A 63 9.89 13.87 -0.93
N GLN A 64 9.95 12.82 -1.75
CA GLN A 64 9.68 11.46 -1.31
C GLN A 64 10.87 10.91 -0.52
N ILE A 65 10.60 10.33 0.65
CA ILE A 65 11.59 9.69 1.51
C ILE A 65 11.21 8.22 1.65
N SER A 66 12.20 7.33 1.58
CA SER A 66 12.09 5.91 1.91
C SER A 66 12.87 5.63 3.18
N ALA A 67 12.21 5.13 4.22
CA ALA A 67 12.83 4.81 5.50
C ALA A 67 12.39 3.41 5.96
N TYR A 68 13.29 2.72 6.66
CA TYR A 68 12.98 1.45 7.30
C TYR A 68 12.32 1.70 8.66
N ILE A 69 11.22 1.02 8.90
CA ILE A 69 10.46 1.07 10.15
C ILE A 69 10.16 -0.39 10.53
N PRO A 70 10.23 -0.76 11.83
CA PRO A 70 9.77 -2.07 12.27
C PRO A 70 8.34 -2.36 11.80
N LEU A 71 8.11 -3.55 11.25
CA LEU A 71 6.81 -3.92 10.69
C LEU A 71 5.70 -3.86 11.75
N ASP A 72 5.98 -4.39 12.94
CA ASP A 72 5.01 -4.43 14.05
C ASP A 72 4.56 -3.02 14.44
N LEU A 73 5.50 -2.08 14.51
CA LEU A 73 5.21 -0.67 14.79
C LEU A 73 4.33 -0.06 13.70
N LEU A 74 4.63 -0.33 12.43
CA LEU A 74 3.82 0.19 11.33
C LEU A 74 2.37 -0.34 11.38
N LEU A 75 2.19 -1.62 11.71
CA LEU A 75 0.87 -2.23 11.83
C LEU A 75 0.09 -1.65 13.01
N GLU A 76 0.75 -1.47 14.15
CA GLU A 76 0.14 -0.86 15.33
C GLU A 76 -0.31 0.58 15.04
N VAL A 77 0.56 1.39 14.41
CA VAL A 77 0.22 2.77 13.99
C VAL A 77 -0.97 2.79 13.04
N GLN A 78 -1.02 1.89 12.06
CA GLN A 78 -2.16 1.81 11.14
C GLN A 78 -3.46 1.46 11.88
N SER A 79 -3.39 0.55 12.87
CA SER A 79 -4.54 0.17 13.67
C SER A 79 -5.07 1.35 14.50
N GLU A 80 -4.17 2.13 15.10
CA GLU A 80 -4.52 3.32 15.88
C GLU A 80 -5.14 4.42 15.01
N LEU A 81 -4.58 4.69 13.83
CA LEU A 81 -5.15 5.65 12.87
C LEU A 81 -6.56 5.25 12.41
N LEU A 82 -6.82 3.96 12.25
CA LEU A 82 -8.16 3.45 11.93
C LEU A 82 -9.14 3.63 13.10
N ASN A 83 -8.68 3.40 14.33
CA ASN A 83 -9.49 3.60 15.54
C ASN A 83 -9.82 5.09 15.74
N GLU A 84 -8.84 5.97 15.57
CA GLU A 84 -9.01 7.41 15.64
C GLU A 84 -10.06 7.91 14.63
N ARG A 85 -10.01 7.42 13.38
CA ARG A 85 -11.00 7.74 12.36
C ARG A 85 -12.42 7.38 12.79
N LYS A 86 -12.61 6.19 13.36
CA LYS A 86 -13.91 5.72 13.87
C LYS A 86 -14.40 6.63 14.99
N SER A 87 -13.52 6.96 15.93
CA SER A 87 -13.83 7.81 17.09
C SER A 87 -14.19 9.23 16.68
N LYS A 88 -13.43 9.85 15.77
CA LYS A 88 -13.64 11.23 15.32
C LYS A 88 -14.73 11.39 14.24
N ARG A 89 -15.32 10.28 13.76
CA ARG A 89 -16.31 10.25 12.64
C ARG A 89 -15.89 11.07 11.42
N GLN A 90 -14.58 11.18 11.18
CA GLN A 90 -14.06 11.99 10.09
C GLN A 90 -14.20 11.27 8.76
N ARG A 91 -14.57 12.02 7.71
CA ARG A 91 -14.67 11.49 6.35
C ARG A 91 -13.30 11.08 5.78
N ARG A 92 -12.23 11.81 6.15
CA ARG A 92 -10.85 11.51 5.75
C ARG A 92 -10.08 10.99 6.95
N SER A 93 -9.33 9.90 6.76
CA SER A 93 -8.33 9.44 7.72
C SER A 93 -7.12 10.35 7.67
N THR A 94 -6.46 10.52 8.81
CA THR A 94 -5.05 10.88 8.82
C THR A 94 -4.27 9.70 8.25
N ASP A 95 -3.49 9.96 7.21
CA ASP A 95 -2.65 8.93 6.59
C ASP A 95 -1.28 8.89 7.29
N VAL A 96 -0.57 7.76 7.19
CA VAL A 96 0.73 7.57 7.84
C VAL A 96 1.73 8.66 7.44
N SER A 97 1.71 9.11 6.18
CA SER A 97 2.57 10.20 5.71
C SER A 97 2.31 11.52 6.46
N SER A 98 1.05 11.85 6.72
CA SER A 98 0.68 13.07 7.46
C SER A 98 1.07 12.97 8.93
N LEU A 99 0.95 11.77 9.52
CA LEU A 99 1.44 11.52 10.89
C LEU A 99 2.95 11.73 10.98
N VAL A 100 3.72 11.16 10.04
CA VAL A 100 5.18 11.34 10.00
C VAL A 100 5.56 12.81 9.81
N GLU A 101 4.87 13.53 8.93
CA GLU A 101 5.08 14.97 8.73
C GLU A 101 4.88 15.77 10.04
N GLN A 102 3.79 15.51 10.77
CA GLN A 102 3.53 16.16 12.06
C GLN A 102 4.60 15.84 13.11
N LEU A 103 5.06 14.59 13.18
CA LEU A 103 6.12 14.18 14.11
C LEU A 103 7.45 14.87 13.79
N LEU A 104 7.82 14.95 12.50
CA LEU A 104 9.02 15.66 12.07
C LEU A 104 8.93 17.15 12.36
N GLN A 105 7.78 17.78 12.10
CA GLN A 105 7.58 19.20 12.38
C GLN A 105 7.67 19.48 13.88
N LYS A 106 7.05 18.64 14.71
CA LYS A 106 7.15 18.74 16.17
C LYS A 106 8.60 18.63 16.64
N TRP A 107 9.35 17.66 16.12
CA TRP A 107 10.76 17.47 16.46
C TRP A 107 11.63 18.68 16.10
N VAL A 108 11.40 19.31 14.93
CA VAL A 108 12.10 20.54 14.52
C VAL A 108 11.75 21.69 15.47
N ASN A 109 10.47 21.88 15.78
CA ASN A 109 10.02 22.95 16.67
C ASN A 109 10.63 22.84 18.07
N GLU A 110 10.70 21.64 18.63
CA GLU A 110 11.30 21.38 19.94
C GLU A 110 12.78 21.77 19.99
N ARG A 111 13.52 21.59 18.89
CA ARG A 111 14.94 21.97 18.83
C ARG A 111 15.15 23.46 18.57
N ASN A 112 14.34 24.06 17.70
CA ASN A 112 14.44 25.50 17.43
C ASN A 112 14.01 26.36 18.64
N THR A 113 13.27 25.78 19.58
CA THR A 113 12.88 26.45 20.84
C THR A 113 14.01 26.41 21.90
N GLN A 114 15.08 25.65 21.66
CA GLN A 114 16.23 25.53 22.57
C GLN A 114 17.39 26.48 22.21
N GLU A 115 17.26 27.26 21.13
CA GLU A 115 18.14 28.40 20.79
C GLU A 115 17.50 29.72 21.23
#